data_AF-A0A0M7B8U9-F1
#
_entry.id   AF-A0A0M7B8U9-F1
#
_cell.length_a   1.000
_cell.length_b   1.000
_cell.length_c   1.000
_cell.angle_alpha   90.00
_cell.angle_beta   90.00
_cell.angle_gamma   90.00
#
_symmetry.space_group_name_H-M   'P 1'
#
loop_
_entity.id
_entity.type
_entity.pdbx_description
1 polymer ?
#
loop_
_entity_poly.entity_id
_entity_poly.type
_entity_poly.pdbx_seq_one_letter_code
_entity_poly.pdbx_strand_id
1 'polypeptide(L)'
;MPGIRATLFGPNPRPGYSDPLVEPEEVRTTIRNHPEFGAFRDRIHAILDGWAGQNAPLMDGIQVGDKPKALIHTIAEDMLTRFAEAPLIDQYEAYQRLMAYWAEVMQDDVFIIAHDGWEAAKELREARKEVDGNKVKWLEEADLTVNKVRLVADVVPPRLIVAHFFPQMQQELEDAQAKAEELGREIEELVEEHGAEGGLLADALTEAGKLTAASVKARMKDSAVEPEEAKLLKQVAKLMTAETAAKKAVKEAEEALIEATLKKYPDLTQDEIRSLVVDDKWLTDIAGLIEAEIEARTEHLTARVRVLTERYGHTLRELTENFGALESKVADLLRAMGFAQ
;
A
#
# COMPACT_ATOMS: atom_id res chain seq x y z
N MET A 1 -26.83 -10.73 -6.41
CA MET A 1 -27.22 -9.34 -6.10
C MET A 1 -28.15 -8.81 -7.19
N PRO A 2 -29.46 -9.14 -7.12
CA PRO A 2 -30.45 -8.74 -8.13
C PRO A 2 -30.74 -7.24 -8.16
N GLY A 3 -30.67 -6.55 -7.02
CA GLY A 3 -30.88 -5.10 -6.93
C GLY A 3 -29.78 -4.32 -7.65
N ILE A 4 -28.52 -4.73 -7.49
CA ILE A 4 -27.41 -4.11 -8.24
C ILE A 4 -27.64 -4.20 -9.75
N ARG A 5 -28.10 -5.36 -10.24
CA ARG A 5 -28.43 -5.51 -11.66
C ARG A 5 -29.54 -4.54 -12.10
N ALA A 6 -30.56 -4.35 -11.28
CA ALA A 6 -31.67 -3.44 -11.59
C ALA A 6 -31.25 -1.96 -11.56
N THR A 7 -30.22 -1.61 -10.80
CA THR A 7 -29.61 -0.26 -10.82
C THR A 7 -28.72 -0.05 -12.04
N LEU A 8 -28.01 -1.09 -12.48
CA LEU A 8 -27.08 -1.00 -13.61
C LEU A 8 -27.75 -1.14 -14.98
N PHE A 9 -28.84 -1.91 -15.06
CA PHE A 9 -29.47 -2.27 -16.32
C PHE A 9 -31.00 -2.15 -16.28
N GLY A 10 -31.55 -1.53 -17.31
CA GLY A 10 -32.98 -1.28 -17.51
C GLY A 10 -33.58 -2.04 -18.68
N PRO A 11 -34.90 -1.88 -18.91
CA PRO A 11 -35.60 -2.53 -20.02
C PRO A 11 -35.10 -1.99 -21.37
N ASN A 12 -34.89 -2.90 -22.34
CA ASN A 12 -34.59 -2.55 -23.73
C ASN A 12 -35.79 -2.92 -24.64
N PRO A 13 -36.08 -2.13 -25.70
CA PRO A 13 -37.16 -2.43 -26.66
C PRO A 13 -37.06 -3.80 -27.35
N ARG A 14 -35.84 -4.36 -27.45
CA ARG A 14 -35.56 -5.66 -28.03
C ARG A 14 -35.70 -6.75 -26.96
N PRO A 15 -36.59 -7.76 -27.15
CA PRO A 15 -36.74 -8.87 -26.22
C PRO A 15 -35.41 -9.58 -25.95
N GLY A 16 -35.10 -9.81 -24.67
CA GLY A 16 -33.87 -10.47 -24.23
C GLY A 16 -32.66 -9.56 -24.04
N TYR A 17 -32.78 -8.25 -24.29
CA TYR A 17 -31.72 -7.26 -24.10
C TYR A 17 -32.00 -6.35 -22.91
N SER A 18 -30.98 -5.62 -22.45
CA SER A 18 -31.08 -4.63 -21.38
C SER A 18 -30.18 -3.45 -21.71
N ASP A 19 -30.65 -2.24 -21.42
CA ASP A 19 -29.88 -1.02 -21.62
C ASP A 19 -29.11 -0.67 -20.34
N PRO A 20 -27.85 -0.22 -20.43
CA PRO A 20 -27.18 0.33 -19.26
C PRO A 20 -27.90 1.59 -18.78
N LEU A 21 -28.00 1.75 -17.46
CA LEU A 21 -28.61 2.91 -16.81
C LEU A 21 -27.59 3.89 -16.22
N VAL A 22 -26.30 3.54 -16.26
CA VAL A 22 -25.20 4.32 -15.70
C VAL A 22 -24.10 4.45 -16.74
N GLU A 23 -23.36 5.56 -16.69
CA GLU A 23 -22.21 5.76 -17.57
C GLU A 23 -21.04 4.84 -17.17
N PRO A 24 -20.15 4.47 -18.12
CA PRO A 24 -19.01 3.57 -17.85
C PRO A 24 -18.17 3.97 -16.64
N GLU A 25 -17.95 5.26 -16.45
CA GLU A 25 -17.16 5.85 -15.36
C GLU A 25 -17.86 5.75 -14.00
N GLU A 26 -19.20 5.68 -13.99
CA GLU A 26 -20.03 5.66 -12.79
C GLU A 26 -20.31 4.24 -12.27
N VAL A 27 -20.04 3.21 -13.08
CA VAL A 27 -20.29 1.79 -12.74
C VAL A 27 -19.66 1.41 -11.41
N ARG A 28 -18.38 1.77 -11.19
CA ARG A 28 -17.63 1.41 -9.98
C ARG A 28 -18.30 1.99 -8.74
N THR A 29 -18.57 3.29 -8.77
CA THR A 29 -19.18 4.02 -7.66
C THR A 29 -20.59 3.51 -7.39
N THR A 30 -21.36 3.21 -8.44
CA THR A 30 -22.71 2.65 -8.34
C THR A 30 -22.72 1.30 -7.64
N ILE A 31 -21.83 0.37 -8.03
CA ILE A 31 -21.73 -0.95 -7.41
C ILE A 31 -21.33 -0.82 -5.93
N ARG A 32 -20.28 -0.04 -5.64
CA ARG A 32 -19.72 0.06 -4.28
C ARG A 32 -20.64 0.75 -3.29
N ASN A 33 -21.43 1.73 -3.74
CA ASN A 33 -22.37 2.45 -2.88
C ASN A 33 -23.74 1.75 -2.78
N HIS A 34 -23.94 0.63 -3.46
CA HIS A 34 -25.23 -0.06 -3.44
C HIS A 34 -25.43 -0.82 -2.11
N PRO A 35 -26.61 -0.74 -1.47
CA PRO A 35 -26.87 -1.41 -0.19
C PRO A 35 -26.66 -2.94 -0.21
N GLU A 36 -27.02 -3.63 -1.30
CA GLU A 36 -26.74 -5.08 -1.45
C GLU A 36 -25.24 -5.39 -1.45
N PHE A 37 -24.39 -4.50 -1.94
CA PHE A 37 -22.94 -4.70 -1.93
C PHE A 37 -22.39 -4.53 -0.51
N GLY A 38 -22.87 -3.50 0.22
CA GLY A 38 -22.58 -3.34 1.64
C GLY A 38 -23.00 -4.56 2.47
N ALA A 39 -24.25 -5.01 2.31
CA ALA A 39 -24.75 -6.19 3.01
C ALA A 39 -23.99 -7.49 2.65
N PHE A 40 -23.54 -7.61 1.40
CA PHE A 40 -22.65 -8.69 0.97
C PHE A 40 -21.33 -8.67 1.74
N ARG A 41 -20.63 -7.52 1.78
CA ARG A 41 -19.36 -7.36 2.50
C ARG A 41 -19.53 -7.65 4.00
N ASP A 42 -20.54 -7.04 4.62
CA ASP A 42 -20.82 -7.21 6.04
C ASP A 42 -21.11 -8.70 6.38
N ARG A 43 -21.76 -9.44 5.48
CA ARG A 43 -21.98 -10.89 5.65
C ARG A 43 -20.67 -11.67 5.59
N ILE A 44 -19.75 -11.34 4.69
CA ILE A 44 -18.44 -12.01 4.63
C ILE A 44 -17.61 -11.69 5.87
N HIS A 45 -17.58 -10.43 6.30
CA HIS A 45 -16.90 -10.04 7.55
C HIS A 45 -17.46 -10.80 8.75
N ALA A 46 -18.78 -10.92 8.88
CA ALA A 46 -19.38 -11.71 9.97
C ALA A 46 -19.00 -13.20 9.93
N ILE A 47 -18.85 -13.79 8.73
CA ILE A 47 -18.38 -15.19 8.58
C ILE A 47 -16.93 -15.31 9.04
N LEU A 48 -16.07 -14.38 8.60
CA LEU A 48 -14.66 -14.34 8.95
C LEU A 48 -14.43 -14.06 10.45
N ASP A 49 -15.17 -13.12 11.05
CA ASP A 49 -15.12 -12.84 12.49
C ASP A 49 -15.54 -14.06 13.29
N GLY A 50 -16.56 -14.79 12.83
CA GLY A 50 -16.98 -16.04 13.45
C GLY A 50 -15.92 -17.15 13.34
N TRP A 51 -15.21 -17.21 12.22
CA TRP A 51 -14.06 -18.11 12.04
C TRP A 51 -12.90 -17.70 12.95
N ALA A 52 -12.52 -16.43 12.98
CA ALA A 52 -11.45 -15.91 13.82
C ALA A 52 -11.75 -16.16 15.31
N GLY A 53 -12.96 -15.82 15.79
CA GLY A 53 -13.35 -16.04 17.18
C GLY A 53 -13.34 -17.51 17.62
N GLN A 54 -13.61 -18.44 16.70
CA GLN A 54 -13.56 -19.88 17.00
C GLN A 54 -12.13 -20.43 16.98
N ASN A 55 -11.25 -19.89 16.13
CA ASN A 55 -9.92 -20.45 15.89
C ASN A 55 -8.80 -19.71 16.64
N ALA A 56 -8.99 -18.45 17.04
CA ALA A 56 -8.03 -17.70 17.83
C ALA A 56 -7.61 -18.43 19.13
N PRO A 57 -8.54 -19.04 19.91
CA PRO A 57 -8.14 -19.81 21.09
C PRO A 57 -7.29 -21.06 20.77
N LEU A 58 -7.43 -21.64 19.58
CA LEU A 58 -6.61 -22.76 19.14
C LEU A 58 -5.19 -22.30 18.75
N MET A 59 -5.09 -21.12 18.12
CA MET A 59 -3.83 -20.48 17.76
C MET A 59 -3.07 -19.99 19.00
N ASP A 60 -3.75 -19.33 19.92
CA ASP A 60 -3.19 -18.88 21.20
C ASP A 60 -2.81 -20.06 22.12
N GLY A 61 -3.57 -21.15 22.03
CA GLY A 61 -3.42 -22.35 22.84
C GLY A 61 -2.26 -23.26 22.47
N ILE A 62 -1.42 -22.93 21.46
CA ILE A 62 -0.31 -23.79 21.03
C ILE A 62 0.65 -24.05 22.19
N GLN A 63 0.98 -25.33 22.39
CA GLN A 63 1.93 -25.82 23.39
C GLN A 63 3.10 -26.56 22.76
N VAL A 64 4.19 -26.68 23.54
CA VAL A 64 5.35 -27.47 23.13
C VAL A 64 4.95 -28.93 22.91
N GLY A 65 5.28 -29.48 21.74
CA GLY A 65 4.94 -30.84 21.32
C GLY A 65 3.63 -30.96 20.52
N ASP A 66 2.89 -29.87 20.36
CA ASP A 66 1.73 -29.84 19.46
C ASP A 66 2.14 -30.11 18.01
N LYS A 67 1.19 -30.56 17.20
CA LYS A 67 1.41 -30.90 15.80
C LYS A 67 0.91 -29.76 14.92
N PRO A 68 1.78 -28.97 14.26
CA PRO A 68 1.37 -27.88 13.37
C PRO A 68 0.36 -28.33 12.30
N LYS A 69 0.54 -29.54 11.76
CA LYS A 69 -0.38 -30.15 10.77
C LYS A 69 -1.80 -30.37 11.30
N ALA A 70 -1.97 -30.64 12.60
CA ALA A 70 -3.29 -30.82 13.19
C ALA A 70 -4.01 -29.47 13.37
N LEU A 71 -3.26 -28.42 13.75
CA LEU A 71 -3.79 -27.06 13.85
C LEU A 71 -4.29 -26.57 12.49
N ILE A 72 -3.43 -26.55 11.46
CA ILE A 72 -3.82 -26.05 10.14
C ILE A 72 -5.00 -26.83 9.55
N HIS A 73 -5.04 -28.16 9.74
CA HIS A 73 -6.17 -28.96 9.30
C HIS A 73 -7.47 -28.51 9.96
N THR A 74 -7.47 -28.30 11.28
CA THR A 74 -8.67 -27.87 12.03
C THR A 74 -9.18 -26.52 11.55
N ILE A 75 -8.30 -25.50 11.50
CA ILE A 75 -8.70 -24.14 11.14
C ILE A 75 -9.09 -24.04 9.66
N ALA A 76 -8.50 -24.84 8.78
CA ALA A 76 -8.81 -24.84 7.34
C ALA A 76 -10.13 -25.57 7.02
N GLU A 77 -10.46 -26.65 7.74
CA GLU A 77 -11.78 -27.30 7.62
C GLU A 77 -12.90 -26.41 8.15
N ASP A 78 -12.66 -25.65 9.22
CA ASP A 78 -13.63 -24.65 9.70
C ASP A 78 -13.82 -23.51 8.69
N MET A 79 -12.75 -23.08 8.00
CA MET A 79 -12.83 -22.09 6.91
C MET A 79 -13.74 -22.58 5.79
N LEU A 80 -13.53 -23.83 5.31
CA LEU A 80 -14.37 -24.44 4.27
C LEU A 80 -15.84 -24.52 4.71
N THR A 81 -16.08 -24.99 5.93
CA THR A 81 -17.44 -25.16 6.47
C THR A 81 -18.19 -23.83 6.53
N ARG A 82 -17.54 -22.77 7.00
CA ARG A 82 -18.16 -21.45 7.16
C ARG A 82 -18.35 -20.73 5.84
N PHE A 83 -17.37 -20.82 4.94
CA PHE A 83 -17.47 -20.18 3.62
C PHE A 83 -18.35 -20.96 2.64
N ALA A 84 -18.83 -22.16 2.97
CA ALA A 84 -19.86 -22.86 2.18
C ALA A 84 -21.15 -22.02 2.03
N GLU A 85 -21.47 -21.19 3.03
CA GLU A 85 -22.61 -20.28 3.02
C GLU A 85 -22.26 -18.86 2.54
N ALA A 86 -21.00 -18.61 2.17
CA ALA A 86 -20.56 -17.30 1.74
C ALA A 86 -21.16 -16.95 0.35
N PRO A 87 -21.85 -15.81 0.22
CA PRO A 87 -22.23 -15.33 -1.10
C PRO A 87 -20.99 -14.97 -1.93
N LEU A 88 -20.95 -15.32 -3.22
CA LEU A 88 -19.99 -14.82 -4.24
C LEU A 88 -18.49 -15.10 -4.03
N ILE A 89 -18.08 -15.58 -2.86
CA ILE A 89 -16.74 -16.09 -2.57
C ILE A 89 -16.82 -17.60 -2.53
N ASP A 90 -15.93 -18.27 -3.27
CA ASP A 90 -15.88 -19.72 -3.25
C ASP A 90 -15.14 -20.20 -2.00
N GLN A 91 -15.68 -21.21 -1.32
CA GLN A 91 -15.07 -21.75 -0.09
C GLN A 91 -13.64 -22.26 -0.33
N TYR A 92 -13.34 -22.81 -1.51
CA TYR A 92 -12.00 -23.28 -1.84
C TYR A 92 -11.05 -22.11 -2.09
N GLU A 93 -11.52 -20.97 -2.55
CA GLU A 93 -10.66 -19.78 -2.64
C GLU A 93 -10.25 -19.29 -1.26
N ALA A 94 -11.19 -19.16 -0.31
CA ALA A 94 -10.87 -18.80 1.07
C ALA A 94 -9.88 -19.80 1.70
N TYR A 95 -10.11 -21.10 1.49
CA TYR A 95 -9.19 -22.15 1.89
C TYR A 95 -7.80 -21.99 1.24
N GLN A 96 -7.72 -21.75 -0.06
CA GLN A 96 -6.44 -21.60 -0.76
C GLN A 96 -5.68 -20.36 -0.29
N ARG A 97 -6.36 -19.25 0.05
CA ARG A 97 -5.74 -18.06 0.64
C ARG A 97 -5.08 -18.40 1.98
N LEU A 98 -5.81 -19.09 2.86
CA LEU A 98 -5.26 -19.57 4.13
C LEU A 98 -4.09 -20.54 3.92
N MET A 99 -4.21 -21.49 2.99
CA MET A 99 -3.14 -22.48 2.75
C MET A 99 -1.88 -21.87 2.14
N ALA A 100 -2.02 -20.85 1.29
CA ALA A 100 -0.88 -20.09 0.78
C ALA A 100 -0.18 -19.35 1.91
N TYR A 101 -0.94 -18.61 2.74
CA TYR A 101 -0.39 -17.92 3.92
C TYR A 101 0.27 -18.88 4.91
N TRP A 102 -0.35 -20.05 5.13
CA TRP A 102 0.23 -21.11 5.92
C TRP A 102 1.60 -21.51 5.38
N ALA A 103 1.69 -21.86 4.09
CA ALA A 103 2.93 -22.33 3.49
C ALA A 103 4.04 -21.28 3.47
N GLU A 104 3.68 -19.99 3.34
CA GLU A 104 4.64 -18.89 3.19
C GLU A 104 5.10 -18.30 4.53
N VAL A 105 4.23 -18.25 5.55
CA VAL A 105 4.48 -17.50 6.79
C VAL A 105 4.12 -18.33 8.02
N MET A 106 2.83 -18.64 8.20
CA MET A 106 2.31 -19.13 9.49
C MET A 106 2.90 -20.50 9.89
N GLN A 107 3.25 -21.35 8.92
CA GLN A 107 3.80 -22.66 9.20
C GLN A 107 5.10 -22.57 10.01
N ASP A 108 6.04 -21.73 9.59
CA ASP A 108 7.35 -21.62 10.23
C ASP A 108 7.20 -21.04 11.65
N ASP A 109 6.33 -20.04 11.82
CA ASP A 109 5.99 -19.50 13.14
C ASP A 109 5.44 -20.58 14.09
N VAL A 110 4.45 -21.35 13.62
CA VAL A 110 3.82 -22.42 14.43
C VAL A 110 4.82 -23.53 14.73
N PHE A 111 5.75 -23.85 13.84
CA PHE A 111 6.83 -24.80 14.13
C PHE A 111 7.75 -24.31 15.23
N ILE A 112 8.17 -23.04 15.21
CA ILE A 112 9.01 -22.45 16.25
C ILE A 112 8.29 -22.49 17.59
N ILE A 113 7.03 -22.03 17.65
CA ILE A 113 6.24 -21.99 18.89
C ILE A 113 5.95 -23.41 19.42
N ALA A 114 5.62 -24.37 18.56
CA ALA A 114 5.33 -25.74 18.97
C ALA A 114 6.60 -26.53 19.38
N HIS A 115 7.80 -26.10 18.98
CA HIS A 115 9.06 -26.75 19.36
C HIS A 115 9.69 -26.09 20.60
N ASP A 116 9.81 -24.76 20.58
CA ASP A 116 10.59 -24.00 21.57
C ASP A 116 9.70 -23.17 22.53
N GLY A 117 8.39 -23.13 22.29
CA GLY A 117 7.43 -22.37 23.08
C GLY A 117 7.32 -20.91 22.67
N TRP A 118 6.33 -20.22 23.24
CA TRP A 118 6.05 -18.81 22.92
C TRP A 118 7.20 -17.84 23.21
N GLU A 119 8.06 -18.14 24.20
CA GLU A 119 9.23 -17.30 24.49
C GLU A 119 10.25 -17.29 23.35
N ALA A 120 10.28 -18.30 22.48
CA ALA A 120 11.18 -18.31 21.33
C ALA A 120 10.76 -17.29 20.24
N ALA A 121 9.50 -16.85 20.24
CA ALA A 121 8.98 -15.94 19.22
C ALA A 121 9.57 -14.52 19.29
N LYS A 122 10.15 -14.12 20.44
CA LYS A 122 10.84 -12.83 20.61
C LYS A 122 12.33 -12.88 20.32
N GLU A 123 12.88 -14.07 20.03
CA GLU A 123 14.30 -14.21 19.74
C GLU A 123 14.65 -13.61 18.38
N LEU A 124 15.78 -12.90 18.33
CA LEU A 124 16.34 -12.33 17.12
C LEU A 124 17.60 -13.09 16.74
N ARG A 125 17.68 -13.55 15.50
CA ARG A 125 18.88 -14.22 14.97
C ARG A 125 19.63 -13.33 14.01
N GLU A 126 20.93 -13.58 13.85
CA GLU A 126 21.66 -12.97 12.74
C GLU A 126 21.11 -13.45 11.39
N ALA A 127 21.06 -12.53 10.42
CA ALA A 127 20.76 -12.88 9.03
C ALA A 127 21.80 -13.89 8.50
N ARG A 128 21.33 -14.91 7.79
CA ARG A 128 22.16 -15.95 7.19
C ARG A 128 23.12 -15.33 6.18
N LYS A 129 24.37 -15.77 6.24
CA LYS A 129 25.46 -15.28 5.40
C LYS A 129 26.40 -16.40 4.99
N GLU A 130 26.89 -16.32 3.77
CA GLU A 130 28.04 -17.09 3.29
C GLU A 130 29.29 -16.23 3.41
N VAL A 131 30.36 -16.82 3.96
CA VAL A 131 31.65 -16.15 4.11
C VAL A 131 32.67 -16.86 3.21
N ASP A 132 33.18 -16.14 2.23
CA ASP A 132 34.28 -16.59 1.36
C ASP A 132 35.49 -15.65 1.58
N GLY A 133 36.41 -16.08 2.45
CA GLY A 133 37.51 -15.25 2.92
C GLY A 133 36.99 -13.98 3.61
N ASN A 134 37.25 -12.81 3.01
CA ASN A 134 36.80 -11.50 3.51
C ASN A 134 35.47 -11.03 2.88
N LYS A 135 34.88 -11.81 1.96
CA LYS A 135 33.60 -11.44 1.33
C LYS A 135 32.44 -12.08 2.10
N VAL A 136 31.50 -11.24 2.51
CA VAL A 136 30.24 -11.68 3.12
C VAL A 136 29.13 -11.51 2.10
N LYS A 137 28.47 -12.61 1.75
CA LYS A 137 27.25 -12.61 0.93
C LYS A 137 26.07 -12.93 1.84
N TRP A 138 25.14 -11.99 1.97
CA TRP A 138 23.92 -12.20 2.73
C TRP A 138 22.93 -13.03 1.91
N LEU A 139 22.32 -14.03 2.55
CA LEU A 139 21.37 -14.94 1.93
C LEU A 139 19.91 -14.51 2.13
N GLU A 140 19.67 -13.56 3.04
CA GLU A 140 18.36 -12.99 3.33
C GLU A 140 18.49 -11.51 3.71
N GLU A 141 17.35 -10.83 3.70
CA GLU A 141 17.23 -9.46 4.18
C GLU A 141 17.13 -9.44 5.70
N ALA A 142 17.38 -8.26 6.30
CA ALA A 142 17.38 -8.10 7.74
C ALA A 142 16.23 -7.18 8.11
N ASP A 143 15.49 -7.55 9.15
CA ASP A 143 14.40 -6.73 9.67
C ASP A 143 14.94 -5.54 10.46
N LEU A 144 16.08 -5.73 11.15
CA LEU A 144 16.77 -4.69 11.90
C LEU A 144 18.27 -4.70 11.58
N THR A 145 18.88 -3.52 11.53
CA THR A 145 20.35 -3.40 11.45
C THR A 145 20.84 -2.47 12.55
N VAL A 146 21.59 -3.02 13.51
CA VAL A 146 22.11 -2.28 14.66
C VAL A 146 23.60 -2.55 14.79
N ASN A 147 24.42 -1.48 14.84
CA ASN A 147 25.88 -1.60 14.94
C ASN A 147 26.52 -2.55 13.90
N LYS A 148 26.00 -2.54 12.67
CA LYS A 148 26.38 -3.43 11.54
C LYS A 148 26.01 -4.92 11.73
N VAL A 149 25.31 -5.27 12.81
CA VAL A 149 24.69 -6.58 12.98
C VAL A 149 23.33 -6.55 12.29
N ARG A 150 23.10 -7.51 11.41
CA ARG A 150 21.85 -7.69 10.65
C ARG A 150 21.03 -8.75 11.35
N LEU A 151 19.87 -8.36 11.89
CA LEU A 151 18.99 -9.22 12.68
C LEU A 151 17.72 -9.53 11.91
N VAL A 152 17.23 -10.76 12.09
CA VAL A 152 15.97 -11.27 11.54
C VAL A 152 15.11 -11.73 12.69
N ALA A 153 13.83 -11.35 12.65
CA ALA A 153 12.80 -11.80 13.57
C ALA A 153 11.93 -12.83 12.85
N ASP A 154 12.09 -14.11 13.19
CA ASP A 154 11.37 -15.17 12.48
C ASP A 154 9.86 -15.10 12.74
N VAL A 155 9.45 -14.83 13.99
CA VAL A 155 8.03 -14.91 14.41
C VAL A 155 7.35 -13.56 14.61
N VAL A 156 7.96 -12.62 15.35
CA VAL A 156 7.38 -11.29 15.63
C VAL A 156 8.11 -10.22 14.81
N PRO A 157 7.57 -9.75 13.67
CA PRO A 157 8.18 -8.69 12.88
C PRO A 157 8.31 -7.36 13.65
N PRO A 158 9.39 -6.57 13.45
CA PRO A 158 9.56 -5.29 14.15
C PRO A 158 8.43 -4.30 13.91
N ARG A 159 7.81 -4.34 12.72
CA ARG A 159 6.65 -3.50 12.38
C ARG A 159 5.50 -3.62 13.38
N LEU A 160 5.29 -4.82 13.94
CA LEU A 160 4.21 -5.05 14.91
C LEU A 160 4.55 -4.45 16.27
N ILE A 161 5.82 -4.55 16.68
CA ILE A 161 6.30 -3.90 17.90
C ILE A 161 6.20 -2.38 17.78
N VAL A 162 6.59 -1.82 16.64
CA VAL A 162 6.49 -0.39 16.36
C VAL A 162 5.03 0.07 16.42
N ALA A 163 4.13 -0.59 15.69
CA ALA A 163 2.72 -0.23 15.64
C ALA A 163 2.05 -0.30 17.01
N HIS A 164 2.39 -1.32 17.82
CA HIS A 164 1.75 -1.55 19.11
C HIS A 164 2.33 -0.67 20.23
N PHE A 165 3.66 -0.52 20.30
CA PHE A 165 4.34 0.11 21.44
C PHE A 165 4.91 1.50 21.16
N PHE A 166 5.18 1.83 19.90
CA PHE A 166 5.86 3.07 19.52
C PHE A 166 5.13 3.87 18.43
N PRO A 167 3.78 3.99 18.43
CA PRO A 167 3.07 4.71 17.38
C PRO A 167 3.43 6.20 17.35
N GLN A 168 3.76 6.82 18.49
CA GLN A 168 4.21 8.22 18.51
C GLN A 168 5.58 8.40 17.85
N MET A 169 6.52 7.47 18.08
CA MET A 169 7.84 7.55 17.44
C MET A 169 7.75 7.27 15.94
N GLN A 170 6.85 6.37 15.52
CA GLN A 170 6.54 6.17 14.11
C GLN A 170 5.98 7.46 13.48
N GLN A 171 5.02 8.12 14.15
CA GLN A 171 4.47 9.37 13.66
C GLN A 171 5.53 10.49 13.58
N GLU A 172 6.40 10.60 14.58
CA GLU A 172 7.51 11.58 14.56
C GLU A 172 8.46 11.35 13.38
N LEU A 173 8.74 10.08 13.05
CA LEU A 173 9.52 9.72 11.86
C LEU A 173 8.80 10.11 10.57
N GLU A 174 7.53 9.74 10.43
CA GLU A 174 6.71 10.07 9.27
C GLU A 174 6.59 11.59 9.06
N ASP A 175 6.40 12.36 10.12
CA ASP A 175 6.35 13.83 10.09
C ASP A 175 7.69 14.43 9.64
N ALA A 176 8.81 13.88 10.13
CA ALA A 176 10.15 14.32 9.73
C ALA A 176 10.44 13.99 8.26
N GLN A 177 10.00 12.83 7.77
CA GLN A 177 10.12 12.41 6.38
C GLN A 177 9.29 13.32 5.47
N ALA A 178 8.01 13.54 5.79
CA ALA A 178 7.13 14.42 5.05
C ALA A 178 7.69 15.84 4.93
N LYS A 179 8.26 16.37 6.02
CA LYS A 179 8.93 17.68 6.02
C LYS A 179 10.19 17.71 5.15
N ALA A 180 11.00 16.65 5.18
CA ALA A 180 12.19 16.56 4.33
C ALA A 180 11.82 16.50 2.84
N GLU A 181 10.76 15.78 2.50
CA GLU A 181 10.22 15.70 1.13
C GLU A 181 9.60 17.02 0.67
N GLU A 182 8.83 17.70 1.53
CA GLU A 182 8.28 19.02 1.26
C GLU A 182 9.38 20.04 0.95
N LEU A 183 10.41 20.12 1.79
CA LEU A 183 11.54 21.03 1.56
C LEU A 183 12.32 20.68 0.28
N GLY A 184 12.45 19.38 -0.03
CA GLY A 184 13.07 18.92 -1.28
C GLY A 184 12.28 19.36 -2.51
N ARG A 185 10.94 19.23 -2.47
CA ARG A 185 10.05 19.70 -3.54
C ARG A 185 10.11 21.21 -3.72
N GLU A 186 10.08 21.99 -2.63
CA GLU A 186 10.19 23.45 -2.73
C GLU A 186 11.51 23.90 -3.38
N ILE A 187 12.61 23.20 -3.10
CA ILE A 187 13.90 23.46 -3.77
C ILE A 187 13.84 23.09 -5.25
N GLU A 188 13.22 21.96 -5.60
CA GLU A 188 13.06 21.52 -6.98
C GLU A 188 12.21 22.49 -7.80
N GLU A 189 11.07 22.95 -7.26
CA GLU A 189 10.21 23.96 -7.88
C GLU A 189 10.98 25.26 -8.17
N LEU A 190 11.76 25.77 -7.20
CA LEU A 190 12.60 26.95 -7.42
C LEU A 190 13.66 26.75 -8.51
N VAL A 191 14.22 25.54 -8.60
CA VAL A 191 15.19 25.19 -9.66
C VAL A 191 14.51 25.10 -11.02
N GLU A 192 13.30 24.56 -11.12
CA GLU A 192 12.54 24.50 -12.38
C GLU A 192 12.14 25.90 -12.86
N GLU A 193 11.66 26.77 -11.95
CA GLU A 193 11.23 28.12 -12.28
C GLU A 193 12.39 29.07 -12.63
N HIS A 194 13.53 28.93 -11.95
CA HIS A 194 14.63 29.91 -12.04
C HIS A 194 15.96 29.33 -12.54
N GLY A 195 16.06 28.03 -12.81
CA GLY A 195 17.30 27.37 -13.23
C GLY A 195 17.51 27.31 -14.75
N ALA A 196 16.50 27.67 -15.56
CA ALA A 196 16.64 27.73 -17.02
C ALA A 196 17.60 28.85 -17.47
N GLU A 197 18.06 28.82 -18.72
CA GLU A 197 18.97 29.82 -19.28
C GLU A 197 18.41 31.25 -19.12
N GLY A 198 19.17 32.14 -18.47
CA GLY A 198 18.74 33.50 -18.13
C GLY A 198 17.90 33.62 -16.85
N GLY A 199 17.63 32.51 -16.16
CA GLY A 199 16.97 32.48 -14.85
C GLY A 199 17.91 32.87 -13.70
N LEU A 200 17.32 33.32 -12.59
CA LEU A 200 18.05 33.82 -11.42
C LEU A 200 18.92 32.77 -10.71
N LEU A 201 18.70 31.47 -10.95
CA LEU A 201 19.52 30.39 -10.39
C LEU A 201 20.43 29.72 -11.41
N ALA A 202 20.35 30.10 -12.69
CA ALA A 202 21.09 29.44 -13.78
C ALA A 202 22.60 29.38 -13.50
N ASP A 203 23.18 30.52 -13.10
CA ASP A 203 24.61 30.65 -12.79
C ASP A 203 25.02 29.98 -11.46
N ALA A 204 24.04 29.56 -10.63
CA ALA A 204 24.28 28.82 -9.40
C ALA A 204 24.22 27.29 -9.59
N LEU A 205 23.79 26.80 -10.76
CA LEU A 205 23.76 25.38 -11.06
C LEU A 205 25.17 24.84 -11.33
N THR A 206 25.40 23.59 -10.95
CA THR A 206 26.62 22.86 -11.32
C THR A 206 26.60 22.48 -12.80
N GLU A 207 27.72 22.05 -13.36
CA GLU A 207 27.82 21.53 -14.74
C GLU A 207 26.83 20.38 -15.03
N ALA A 208 26.38 19.67 -13.98
CA ALA A 208 25.37 18.62 -14.06
C ALA A 208 23.93 19.13 -13.91
N GLY A 209 23.71 20.46 -13.93
CA GLY A 209 22.39 21.07 -13.77
C GLY A 209 21.81 20.99 -12.35
N LYS A 210 22.63 20.66 -11.34
CA LYS A 210 22.18 20.50 -9.95
C LYS A 210 22.55 21.69 -9.08
N LEU A 211 21.64 22.10 -8.21
CA LEU A 211 21.91 23.09 -7.18
C LEU A 211 22.54 22.42 -5.94
N THR A 212 23.63 22.98 -5.43
CA THR A 212 24.33 22.45 -4.24
C THR A 212 24.58 23.57 -3.24
N ALA A 213 24.69 23.24 -1.95
CA ALA A 213 25.03 24.24 -0.93
C ALA A 213 26.36 24.96 -1.23
N ALA A 214 27.32 24.26 -1.89
CA ALA A 214 28.58 24.83 -2.31
C ALA A 214 28.41 25.80 -3.50
N SER A 215 27.62 25.43 -4.51
CA SER A 215 27.39 26.27 -5.69
C SER A 215 26.60 27.53 -5.36
N VAL A 216 25.57 27.43 -4.51
CA VAL A 216 24.84 28.59 -3.97
C VAL A 216 25.79 29.52 -3.21
N LYS A 217 26.63 28.98 -2.32
CA LYS A 217 27.59 29.79 -1.55
C LYS A 217 28.68 30.43 -2.42
N ALA A 218 29.09 29.75 -3.50
CA ALA A 218 30.03 30.31 -4.47
C ALA A 218 29.39 31.47 -5.22
N ARG A 219 28.16 31.28 -5.73
CA ARG A 219 27.45 32.32 -6.46
C ARG A 219 27.17 33.54 -5.58
N MET A 220 26.74 33.36 -4.34
CA MET A 220 26.51 34.46 -3.39
C MET A 220 27.75 35.34 -3.10
N LYS A 221 28.97 34.91 -3.44
CA LYS A 221 30.20 35.69 -3.28
C LYS A 221 30.64 36.43 -4.54
N ASP A 222 29.98 36.17 -5.66
CA ASP A 222 30.28 36.82 -6.93
C ASP A 222 29.83 38.29 -6.87
N SER A 223 30.69 39.19 -7.36
CA SER A 223 30.38 40.62 -7.45
C SER A 223 29.30 40.94 -8.48
N ALA A 224 28.99 40.02 -9.39
CA ALA A 224 27.98 40.19 -10.44
C ALA A 224 26.54 39.85 -9.97
N VAL A 225 26.35 39.37 -8.74
CA VAL A 225 25.02 39.00 -8.24
C VAL A 225 24.11 40.22 -8.11
N GLU A 226 22.97 40.16 -8.78
CA GLU A 226 21.95 41.20 -8.69
C GLU A 226 21.14 41.11 -7.38
N PRO A 227 20.49 42.20 -6.93
CA PRO A 227 19.75 42.19 -5.67
C PRO A 227 18.62 41.16 -5.58
N GLU A 228 17.89 40.90 -6.67
CA GLU A 228 16.81 39.91 -6.71
C GLU A 228 17.36 38.48 -6.72
N GLU A 229 18.44 38.24 -7.46
CA GLU A 229 19.19 36.98 -7.41
C GLU A 229 19.70 36.71 -5.98
N ALA A 230 20.27 37.71 -5.32
CA ALA A 230 20.76 37.57 -3.95
C ALA A 230 19.66 37.20 -2.94
N LYS A 231 18.41 37.65 -3.15
CA LYS A 231 17.27 37.26 -2.30
C LYS A 231 16.91 35.81 -2.52
N LEU A 232 16.81 35.38 -3.78
CA LEU A 232 16.47 34.00 -4.12
C LEU A 232 17.54 33.02 -3.64
N LEU A 233 18.82 33.34 -3.84
CA LEU A 233 19.95 32.54 -3.34
C LEU A 233 19.92 32.41 -1.80
N LYS A 234 19.49 33.45 -1.07
CA LYS A 234 19.31 33.37 0.39
C LYS A 234 18.13 32.48 0.79
N GLN A 235 17.02 32.55 0.05
CA GLN A 235 15.87 31.68 0.28
C GLN A 235 16.26 30.22 0.06
N VAL A 236 16.85 29.90 -1.08
CA VAL A 236 17.38 28.57 -1.40
C VAL A 236 18.37 28.11 -0.32
N ALA A 237 19.35 28.94 0.07
CA ALA A 237 20.33 28.56 1.09
C ALA A 237 19.66 28.21 2.44
N LYS A 238 18.60 28.94 2.80
CA LYS A 238 17.80 28.66 4.01
C LYS A 238 17.05 27.34 3.87
N LEU A 239 16.41 27.09 2.72
CA LEU A 239 15.71 25.84 2.44
C LEU A 239 16.66 24.64 2.46
N MET A 240 17.82 24.72 1.79
CA MET A 240 18.82 23.64 1.79
C MET A 240 19.36 23.34 3.20
N THR A 241 19.51 24.38 4.03
CA THR A 241 19.90 24.21 5.44
C THR A 241 18.81 23.50 6.24
N ALA A 242 17.55 23.90 6.05
CA ALA A 242 16.39 23.27 6.68
C ALA A 242 16.21 21.82 6.21
N GLU A 243 16.38 21.54 4.92
CA GLU A 243 16.29 20.21 4.31
C GLU A 243 17.38 19.29 4.88
N THR A 244 18.62 19.80 5.01
CA THR A 244 19.71 19.05 5.63
C THR A 244 19.41 18.73 7.11
N ALA A 245 18.85 19.69 7.84
CA ALA A 245 18.44 19.47 9.23
C ALA A 245 17.27 18.47 9.35
N ALA A 246 16.28 18.54 8.45
CA ALA A 246 15.17 17.60 8.40
C ALA A 246 15.65 16.18 8.07
N LYS A 247 16.52 16.02 7.06
CA LYS A 247 17.15 14.73 6.72
C LYS A 247 18.00 14.17 7.88
N LYS A 248 18.60 15.04 8.70
CA LYS A 248 19.29 14.61 9.92
C LYS A 248 18.27 14.12 10.98
N ALA A 249 17.19 14.85 11.18
CA ALA A 249 16.12 14.46 12.11
C ALA A 249 15.48 13.13 11.72
N VAL A 250 15.26 12.86 10.43
CA VAL A 250 14.80 11.55 9.93
C VAL A 250 15.74 10.44 10.40
N LYS A 251 17.05 10.57 10.18
CA LYS A 251 18.02 9.56 10.59
C LYS A 251 18.05 9.36 12.11
N GLU A 252 17.99 10.45 12.88
CA GLU A 252 17.97 10.38 14.34
C GLU A 252 16.69 9.69 14.86
N ALA A 253 15.53 9.96 14.25
CA ALA A 253 14.27 9.31 14.57
C ALA A 253 14.25 7.82 14.17
N GLU A 254 14.78 7.47 12.99
CA GLU A 254 14.95 6.08 12.54
C GLU A 254 15.86 5.30 13.51
N GLU A 255 17.02 5.85 13.86
CA GLU A 255 17.96 5.21 14.80
C GLU A 255 17.32 5.03 16.18
N ALA A 256 16.61 6.04 16.68
CA ALA A 256 15.91 5.96 17.97
C ALA A 256 14.79 4.91 17.95
N LEU A 257 13.99 4.84 16.87
CA LEU A 257 12.92 3.86 16.73
C LEU A 257 13.46 2.43 16.64
N ILE A 258 14.53 2.22 15.88
CA ILE A 258 15.23 0.94 15.78
C ILE A 258 15.77 0.51 17.15
N GLU A 259 16.42 1.43 17.89
CA GLU A 259 16.96 1.14 19.22
C GLU A 259 15.84 0.80 20.23
N ALA A 260 14.75 1.56 20.23
CA ALA A 260 13.59 1.30 21.09
C ALA A 260 12.95 -0.05 20.77
N THR A 261 12.77 -0.36 19.49
CA THR A 261 12.22 -1.63 19.02
C THR A 261 13.09 -2.81 19.44
N LEU A 262 14.41 -2.72 19.24
CA LEU A 262 15.35 -3.76 19.65
C LEU A 262 15.31 -4.01 21.16
N LYS A 263 15.22 -2.95 21.97
CA LYS A 263 15.13 -3.05 23.44
C LYS A 263 13.82 -3.68 23.89
N LYS A 264 12.73 -3.51 23.16
CA LYS A 264 11.42 -4.06 23.53
C LYS A 264 11.33 -5.58 23.35
N TYR A 265 12.03 -6.16 22.36
CA TYR A 265 12.02 -7.62 22.12
C TYR A 265 12.24 -8.48 23.39
N PRO A 266 13.35 -8.33 24.15
CA PRO A 266 13.57 -9.14 25.35
C PRO A 266 12.53 -8.90 26.45
N ASP A 267 11.94 -7.70 26.48
CA ASP A 267 10.94 -7.27 27.47
C ASP A 267 9.49 -7.67 27.09
N LEU A 268 9.30 -8.33 25.95
CA LEU A 268 7.99 -8.87 25.56
C LEU A 268 7.57 -9.98 26.54
N THR A 269 6.37 -9.82 27.07
CA THR A 269 5.68 -10.84 27.86
C THR A 269 5.01 -11.86 26.94
N GLN A 270 4.78 -13.06 27.44
CA GLN A 270 4.10 -14.11 26.68
C GLN A 270 2.72 -13.66 26.16
N ASP A 271 1.95 -12.91 26.94
CA ASP A 271 0.63 -12.41 26.53
C ASP A 271 0.74 -11.37 25.40
N GLU A 272 1.73 -10.46 25.47
CA GLU A 272 2.02 -9.52 24.38
C GLU A 272 2.45 -10.26 23.11
N ILE A 273 3.31 -11.29 23.23
CA ILE A 273 3.73 -12.11 22.08
C ILE A 273 2.51 -12.77 21.41
N ARG A 274 1.63 -13.38 22.21
CA ARG A 274 0.42 -14.03 21.71
C ARG A 274 -0.47 -13.07 20.96
N SER A 275 -0.72 -11.88 21.51
CA SER A 275 -1.54 -10.88 20.82
C SER A 275 -0.89 -10.39 19.53
N LEU A 276 0.41 -10.11 19.54
CA LEU A 276 1.13 -9.69 18.32
C LEU A 276 1.11 -10.76 17.22
N VAL A 277 1.26 -12.04 17.59
CA VAL A 277 1.35 -13.14 16.61
C VAL A 277 -0.03 -13.59 16.15
N VAL A 278 -0.98 -13.80 17.06
CA VAL A 278 -2.30 -14.32 16.71
C VAL A 278 -3.16 -13.21 16.12
N ASP A 279 -3.31 -12.09 16.82
CA ASP A 279 -4.24 -11.03 16.43
C ASP A 279 -3.62 -10.14 15.34
N ASP A 280 -2.47 -9.53 15.64
CA ASP A 280 -1.88 -8.48 14.80
C ASP A 280 -1.12 -9.02 13.57
N LYS A 281 -0.68 -10.29 13.60
CA LYS A 281 -0.03 -10.97 12.46
C LYS A 281 -1.01 -11.91 11.75
N TRP A 282 -1.31 -13.07 12.32
CA TRP A 282 -2.00 -14.14 11.60
C TRP A 282 -3.44 -13.79 11.22
N LEU A 283 -4.28 -13.39 12.19
CA LEU A 283 -5.68 -13.08 11.92
C LEU A 283 -5.82 -11.84 11.05
N THR A 284 -5.02 -10.80 11.31
CA THR A 284 -4.99 -9.59 10.48
C THR A 284 -4.57 -9.88 9.04
N ASP A 285 -3.50 -10.65 8.83
CA ASP A 285 -3.03 -11.00 7.48
C ASP A 285 -4.07 -11.85 6.75
N ILE A 286 -4.66 -12.86 7.41
CA ILE A 286 -5.71 -13.72 6.83
C ILE A 286 -6.95 -12.89 6.47
N ALA A 287 -7.36 -11.96 7.34
CA ALA A 287 -8.46 -11.05 7.05
C ALA A 287 -8.17 -10.17 5.83
N GLY A 288 -6.96 -9.62 5.75
CA GLY A 288 -6.51 -8.85 4.59
C GLY A 288 -6.52 -9.65 3.29
N LEU A 289 -6.16 -10.94 3.34
CA LEU A 289 -6.20 -11.83 2.17
C LEU A 289 -7.62 -12.12 1.67
N ILE A 290 -8.59 -12.26 2.59
CA ILE A 290 -10.00 -12.42 2.24
C ILE A 290 -10.58 -11.11 1.70
N GLU A 291 -10.23 -9.97 2.31
CA GLU A 291 -10.65 -8.65 1.82
C GLU A 291 -10.11 -8.38 0.40
N ALA A 292 -8.85 -8.74 0.14
CA ALA A 292 -8.27 -8.62 -1.19
C ALA A 292 -9.04 -9.45 -2.23
N GLU A 293 -9.60 -10.60 -1.86
CA GLU A 293 -10.46 -11.39 -2.75
C GLU A 293 -11.81 -10.71 -3.01
N ILE A 294 -12.43 -10.12 -1.97
CA ILE A 294 -13.65 -9.30 -2.12
C ILE A 294 -13.41 -8.17 -3.13
N GLU A 295 -12.29 -7.46 -2.98
CA GLU A 295 -11.93 -6.36 -3.86
C GLU A 295 -11.64 -6.86 -5.28
N ALA A 296 -10.86 -7.93 -5.46
CA ALA A 296 -10.58 -8.51 -6.78
C ALA A 296 -11.86 -8.93 -7.52
N ARG A 297 -12.80 -9.56 -6.83
CA ARG A 297 -14.13 -9.92 -7.36
C ARG A 297 -14.91 -8.70 -7.80
N THR A 298 -14.89 -7.65 -6.98
CA THR A 298 -15.59 -6.38 -7.23
C THR A 298 -15.02 -5.66 -8.44
N GLU A 299 -13.70 -5.62 -8.56
CA GLU A 299 -13.01 -5.08 -9.73
C GLU A 299 -13.34 -5.86 -11.00
N HIS A 300 -13.35 -7.20 -10.94
CA HIS A 300 -13.71 -8.03 -12.08
C HIS A 300 -15.17 -7.81 -12.52
N LEU A 301 -16.11 -7.71 -11.58
CA LEU A 301 -17.50 -7.36 -11.88
C LEU A 301 -17.61 -5.97 -12.53
N THR A 302 -16.95 -4.97 -11.93
CA THR A 302 -16.92 -3.59 -12.42
C THR A 302 -16.39 -3.52 -13.85
N ALA A 303 -15.27 -4.18 -14.12
CA ALA A 303 -14.66 -4.23 -15.45
C ALA A 303 -15.62 -4.85 -16.48
N ARG A 304 -16.30 -5.95 -16.14
CA ARG A 304 -17.26 -6.60 -17.04
C ARG A 304 -18.47 -5.73 -17.33
N VAL A 305 -19.04 -5.07 -16.31
CA VAL A 305 -20.18 -4.16 -16.49
C VAL A 305 -19.79 -2.94 -17.30
N ARG A 306 -18.60 -2.39 -17.06
CA ARG A 306 -18.06 -1.28 -17.83
C ARG A 306 -17.92 -1.62 -19.31
N VAL A 307 -17.34 -2.78 -19.63
CA VAL A 307 -17.26 -3.27 -21.03
C VAL A 307 -18.64 -3.39 -21.66
N LEU A 308 -19.65 -3.85 -20.91
CA LEU A 308 -21.02 -3.93 -21.42
C LEU A 308 -21.59 -2.55 -21.71
N THR A 309 -21.35 -1.58 -20.83
CA THR A 309 -21.83 -0.21 -20.95
C THR A 309 -21.16 0.51 -22.13
N GLU A 310 -19.83 0.42 -22.25
CA GLU A 310 -19.07 1.07 -23.33
C GLU A 310 -19.42 0.49 -24.71
N ARG A 311 -19.53 -0.84 -24.82
CA ARG A 311 -19.72 -1.50 -26.13
C ARG A 311 -21.17 -1.56 -26.57
N TYR A 312 -22.11 -1.61 -25.63
CA TYR A 312 -23.51 -1.86 -25.93
C TYR A 312 -24.46 -0.77 -25.41
N GLY A 313 -23.92 0.33 -24.84
CA GLY A 313 -24.73 1.47 -24.39
C GLY A 313 -25.24 2.37 -25.51
N HIS A 314 -24.68 2.27 -26.72
CA HIS A 314 -25.13 3.03 -27.87
C HIS A 314 -25.39 2.12 -29.08
N THR A 315 -26.49 2.38 -29.77
CA THR A 315 -26.76 1.74 -31.05
C THR A 315 -25.88 2.33 -32.14
N LEU A 316 -25.60 1.54 -33.19
CA LEU A 316 -24.83 2.01 -34.36
C LEU A 316 -25.46 3.27 -34.98
N ARG A 317 -26.80 3.35 -34.97
CA ARG A 317 -27.54 4.50 -35.48
C ARG A 317 -27.25 5.77 -34.66
N GLU A 318 -27.33 5.69 -33.33
CA GLU A 318 -27.01 6.82 -32.44
C GLU A 318 -25.55 7.26 -32.59
N LEU A 319 -24.62 6.31 -32.71
CA LEU A 319 -23.22 6.63 -32.97
C LEU A 319 -23.04 7.35 -34.32
N THR A 320 -23.79 6.96 -35.34
CA THR A 320 -23.73 7.57 -36.69
C THR A 320 -24.33 8.99 -36.67
N GLU A 321 -25.45 9.18 -35.97
CA GLU A 321 -26.10 10.49 -35.78
C GLU A 321 -25.19 11.44 -34.98
N ASN A 322 -24.58 10.96 -33.89
CA ASN A 322 -23.63 11.73 -33.09
C ASN A 322 -22.37 12.09 -33.87
N PHE A 323 -21.85 11.16 -34.67
CA PHE A 323 -20.70 11.41 -35.53
C PHE A 323 -21.01 12.49 -36.57
N GLY A 324 -22.16 12.41 -37.25
CA GLY A 324 -22.60 13.44 -38.20
C GLY A 324 -22.80 14.82 -37.53
N ALA A 325 -23.32 14.86 -36.30
CA ALA A 325 -23.47 16.11 -35.55
C ALA A 325 -22.11 16.72 -35.15
N LEU A 326 -21.14 15.91 -34.74
CA LEU A 326 -19.78 16.34 -34.44
C LEU A 326 -19.04 16.80 -35.70
N GLU A 327 -19.17 16.06 -36.80
CA GLU A 327 -18.62 16.45 -38.11
C GLU A 327 -19.16 17.82 -38.54
N SER A 328 -20.47 18.06 -38.41
CA SER A 328 -21.06 19.37 -38.70
C SER A 328 -20.47 20.46 -37.82
N LYS A 329 -20.33 20.23 -36.51
CA LYS A 329 -19.72 21.22 -35.59
C LYS A 329 -18.27 21.51 -35.94
N VAL A 330 -17.48 20.50 -36.27
CA VAL A 330 -16.08 20.66 -36.69
C VAL A 330 -16.02 21.42 -38.01
N ALA A 331 -16.88 21.09 -38.98
CA ALA A 331 -16.95 21.80 -40.25
C ALA A 331 -17.32 23.28 -40.05
N ASP A 332 -18.26 23.58 -39.15
CA ASP A 332 -18.63 24.94 -38.79
C ASP A 332 -17.47 25.70 -38.12
N LEU A 333 -16.73 25.05 -37.20
CA LEU A 333 -15.54 25.62 -36.56
C LEU A 333 -14.41 25.87 -37.56
N LEU A 334 -14.17 24.93 -38.50
CA LEU A 334 -13.17 25.09 -39.57
C LEU A 334 -13.56 26.23 -40.52
N ARG A 335 -14.85 26.40 -40.83
CA ARG A 335 -15.36 27.56 -41.59
C ARG A 335 -15.15 28.87 -40.81
N ALA A 336 -15.44 28.89 -39.50
CA ALA A 336 -15.23 30.06 -38.65
C ALA A 336 -13.74 30.45 -38.53
N MET A 337 -12.83 29.48 -38.57
CA MET A 337 -11.38 29.69 -38.57
C MET A 337 -10.79 29.96 -39.98
N GLY A 338 -11.61 29.92 -41.03
CA GLY A 338 -11.19 30.23 -42.41
C GLY A 338 -10.43 29.10 -43.13
N PHE A 339 -10.43 27.88 -42.61
CA PHE A 339 -9.77 26.71 -43.19
C PHE A 339 -10.66 25.91 -44.15
N ALA A 340 -11.97 26.13 -44.13
CA ALA A 340 -12.93 25.55 -45.05
C ALA A 340 -13.86 26.65 -45.57
N GLN A 341 -14.31 26.56 -46.83
CA GLN A 341 -15.33 27.44 -47.41
C GLN A 341 -16.72 26.85 -47.26
#